data_AF-A0A7V5BP65-F1
#
_entry.id   AF-A0A7V5BP65-F1
#
_cell.length_a   1.000
_cell.length_b   1.000
_cell.length_c   1.000
_cell.angle_alpha   90.00
_cell.angle_beta   90.00
_cell.angle_gamma   90.00
#
_symmetry.space_group_name_H-M   'P 1'
#
loop_
_entity.id
_entity.type
_entity.pdbx_description
1 polymer ?
#
loop_
_entity_poly.entity_id
_entity_poly.type
_entity_poly.pdbx_seq_one_letter_code
_entity_poly.pdbx_strand_id
1 'polypeptide(L)'
;MNNYLMLLYIKALLPWGPKPSYPASANHYGLVIYDNGGFMRGCSPGAIRSSGPTGDPNISMIFQWDQDDSFGDWYGGHEMGHTLGRPHAPFCKAKGTAAYPYPNGKISPTEVGSVALYGFDIETKAIYPPTWTDVMSYCDYEWLSDFTYEALMDYLQNNPVTQAASPPSQETRQESAAPAQTQPAQALLVSGIIDASGDGSKLNPAWTFPVFTAPPRPEPGPYVLSLRGPRGELARYAFQPESLHFGPDPFGPPGEDDTPDLAIFSVVIPYPTGANRIDILAPDGSLVLSNQVGSHPPTITLLSPNGGETISGDSLTVSWTASDPDGDPLSYMVDYSPDGGFTWDTVAAFLTDTQVTIPTENLPSGENARIRVWATDGIHTASDTSDAAFTVPNHTPTVEVIAPDAGTLFTPHQTITLKADAYDVESGSDIDAIVRWTSDQEGFLGYGRELPVTLTRPGQHHITVEVDDGMGGVATDSIVLTVLEAPLAPPDVFLPMLLR
;
A
#
# COMPACT_ATOMS: atom_id res chain seq x y z
N MET A 1 -7.28 -20.14 -8.96
CA MET A 1 -6.84 -19.94 -7.55
C MET A 1 -5.66 -19.00 -7.66
N ASN A 2 -5.94 -17.70 -7.70
CA ASN A 2 -4.93 -16.67 -7.92
C ASN A 2 -4.78 -15.90 -6.62
N ASN A 3 -3.65 -16.12 -5.96
CA ASN A 3 -3.11 -15.29 -4.89
C ASN A 3 -2.42 -14.08 -5.56
N TYR A 4 -2.70 -12.86 -5.13
CA TYR A 4 -1.99 -11.67 -5.62
C TYR A 4 -0.87 -11.33 -4.63
N LEU A 5 0.36 -11.57 -5.08
CA LEU A 5 1.66 -11.29 -4.45
C LEU A 5 2.02 -9.80 -4.58
N MET A 6 2.73 -9.27 -3.59
CA MET A 6 3.61 -8.12 -3.75
C MET A 6 4.95 -8.66 -4.27
N LEU A 7 5.15 -8.65 -5.59
CA LEU A 7 6.35 -9.23 -6.19
C LEU A 7 7.57 -8.32 -6.03
N LEU A 8 8.47 -8.67 -5.11
CA LEU A 8 9.91 -8.42 -5.28
C LEU A 8 10.40 -9.30 -6.45
N TYR A 9 10.52 -8.72 -7.64
CA TYR A 9 11.06 -9.40 -8.82
C TYR A 9 12.59 -9.46 -8.75
N ILE A 10 13.15 -10.47 -8.07
CA ILE A 10 14.56 -10.86 -8.25
C ILE A 10 14.66 -11.69 -9.52
N LYS A 11 15.17 -11.10 -10.61
CA LYS A 11 15.45 -11.83 -11.85
C LYS A 11 16.95 -12.10 -11.97
N ALA A 12 17.40 -13.18 -11.33
CA ALA A 12 18.70 -13.77 -11.59
C ALA A 12 18.68 -14.52 -12.95
N LEU A 13 19.52 -14.05 -13.88
CA LEU A 13 20.10 -14.75 -15.04
C LEU A 13 19.16 -15.58 -15.97
N LEU A 14 18.77 -15.00 -17.14
CA LEU A 14 18.78 -15.61 -18.51
C LEU A 14 18.04 -14.71 -19.56
N PRO A 15 18.21 -14.93 -20.88
CA PRO A 15 18.62 -13.94 -21.88
C PRO A 15 17.51 -12.98 -22.34
N TRP A 16 17.97 -11.90 -22.98
CA TRP A 16 17.22 -10.80 -23.59
C TRP A 16 15.92 -11.25 -24.28
N GLY A 17 14.80 -11.07 -23.58
CA GLY A 17 13.44 -11.05 -24.11
C GLY A 17 12.74 -9.73 -23.75
N PRO A 18 11.56 -9.42 -24.34
CA PRO A 18 10.88 -8.15 -24.13
C PRO A 18 10.58 -7.94 -22.63
N LYS A 19 10.98 -6.77 -22.11
CA LYS A 19 10.85 -6.39 -20.69
C LYS A 19 9.36 -6.26 -20.30
N PRO A 20 8.96 -6.65 -19.08
CA PRO A 20 7.71 -6.18 -18.49
C PRO A 20 7.75 -4.65 -18.37
N SER A 21 6.66 -3.97 -18.70
CA SER A 21 6.47 -2.53 -18.49
C SER A 21 6.19 -2.25 -17.02
N TYR A 22 7.06 -1.50 -16.34
CA TYR A 22 6.88 -1.06 -14.95
C TYR A 22 6.47 0.43 -14.94
N PRO A 23 5.61 0.88 -14.00
CA PRO A 23 5.13 2.26 -13.97
C PRO A 23 6.20 3.24 -13.45
N ALA A 24 6.22 4.45 -14.00
CA ALA A 24 7.23 5.48 -13.71
C ALA A 24 7.15 6.09 -12.30
N SER A 25 6.00 5.97 -11.64
CA SER A 25 5.73 6.41 -10.27
C SER A 25 6.09 5.37 -9.20
N ALA A 26 6.72 4.28 -9.60
CA ALA A 26 7.44 3.48 -8.64
C ALA A 26 8.65 4.30 -8.15
N ASN A 27 8.78 4.46 -6.83
CA ASN A 27 10.11 4.71 -6.28
C ASN A 27 10.99 3.52 -6.70
N HIS A 28 11.94 3.76 -7.60
CA HIS A 28 12.75 2.70 -8.18
C HIS A 28 13.88 2.35 -7.20
N TYR A 29 13.68 1.27 -6.45
CA TYR A 29 14.74 0.62 -5.69
C TYR A 29 15.32 -0.49 -6.55
N GLY A 30 16.55 -0.30 -7.00
CA GLY A 30 17.22 -1.23 -7.92
C GLY A 30 18.41 -1.91 -7.27
N LEU A 31 18.40 -3.24 -7.26
CA LEU A 31 19.60 -4.05 -7.05
C LEU A 31 20.45 -3.98 -8.34
N VAL A 32 21.57 -3.28 -8.30
CA VAL A 32 22.59 -3.40 -9.35
C VAL A 32 23.47 -4.61 -9.02
N ILE A 33 23.63 -5.57 -9.94
CA ILE A 33 24.54 -6.70 -9.70
C ILE A 33 25.92 -6.29 -10.21
N TYR A 34 26.92 -6.26 -9.32
CA TYR A 34 28.31 -5.98 -9.67
C TYR A 34 29.27 -7.02 -9.06
N ASP A 35 29.64 -8.02 -9.85
CA ASP A 35 30.45 -9.18 -9.41
C ASP A 35 31.94 -8.89 -9.19
N ASN A 36 32.38 -7.62 -9.21
CA ASN A 36 33.78 -7.23 -9.12
C ASN A 36 34.21 -6.69 -7.73
N GLY A 37 33.43 -6.95 -6.67
CA GLY A 37 33.86 -6.78 -5.28
C GLY A 37 34.04 -5.33 -4.78
N GLY A 38 33.41 -4.35 -5.43
CA GLY A 38 33.42 -2.94 -5.01
C GLY A 38 32.08 -2.47 -4.42
N PHE A 39 32.12 -1.52 -3.47
CA PHE A 39 30.94 -0.84 -2.91
C PHE A 39 30.16 -0.13 -4.03
N MET A 40 28.88 -0.40 -4.17
CA MET A 40 28.07 0.21 -5.22
C MET A 40 27.59 1.61 -4.87
N ARG A 41 27.48 2.45 -5.90
CA ARG A 41 26.81 3.77 -5.88
C ARG A 41 25.63 3.69 -6.84
N GLY A 42 24.46 3.30 -6.35
CA GLY A 42 23.21 3.39 -7.10
C GLY A 42 22.75 4.84 -7.25
N CYS A 43 22.12 5.18 -8.37
CA CYS A 43 21.49 6.48 -8.60
C CYS A 43 19.98 6.32 -8.68
N SER A 44 19.26 7.14 -7.92
CA SER A 44 17.83 7.46 -8.07
C SER A 44 17.71 8.98 -8.33
N PRO A 45 16.66 9.46 -9.01
CA PRO A 45 16.41 10.89 -9.24
C PRO A 45 16.07 11.58 -7.90
N GLY A 46 16.86 12.57 -7.48
CA GLY A 46 16.63 13.30 -6.23
C GLY A 46 17.90 13.81 -5.51
N ALA A 47 17.73 14.80 -4.62
CA ALA A 47 18.83 15.55 -3.99
C ALA A 47 19.57 14.79 -2.86
N ILE A 48 19.04 13.67 -2.37
CA ILE A 48 19.71 12.81 -1.39
C ILE A 48 19.83 11.42 -1.99
N ARG A 49 21.02 11.13 -2.54
CA ARG A 49 21.37 9.84 -3.11
C ARG A 49 21.91 8.94 -2.02
N SER A 50 21.28 7.77 -1.84
CA SER A 50 21.75 6.76 -0.90
C SER A 50 21.95 5.42 -1.63
N SER A 51 22.98 4.68 -1.25
CA SER A 51 23.38 3.43 -1.89
C SER A 51 24.00 2.48 -0.88
N GLY A 52 23.45 1.28 -0.79
CA GLY A 52 23.86 0.23 0.14
C GLY A 52 24.30 -1.04 -0.60
N PRO A 53 25.12 -1.89 0.04
CA PRO A 53 25.48 -3.19 -0.49
C PRO A 53 24.27 -4.15 -0.47
N THR A 54 24.34 -5.21 -1.29
CA THR A 54 23.49 -6.40 -1.24
C THR A 54 24.39 -7.63 -1.37
N GLY A 55 23.97 -8.77 -0.83
CA GLY A 55 24.71 -10.02 -0.98
C GLY A 55 24.20 -11.08 -0.01
N ASP A 56 24.79 -12.27 -0.10
CA ASP A 56 24.47 -13.36 0.81
C ASP A 56 25.08 -13.04 2.21
N PRO A 57 24.25 -13.00 3.27
CA PRO A 57 24.70 -12.72 4.64
C PRO A 57 25.78 -13.71 5.13
N ASN A 58 25.87 -14.90 4.52
CA ASN A 58 26.83 -15.95 4.84
C ASN A 58 28.22 -15.76 4.21
N ILE A 59 28.39 -14.90 3.21
CA ILE A 59 29.67 -14.73 2.49
C ILE A 59 30.77 -14.10 3.38
N SER A 60 30.42 -13.56 4.56
CA SER A 60 31.39 -12.89 5.43
C SER A 60 31.20 -13.03 6.94
N MET A 61 30.18 -13.75 7.44
CA MET A 61 29.81 -13.79 8.87
C MET A 61 29.44 -12.42 9.47
N ILE A 62 29.19 -11.39 8.64
CA ILE A 62 28.98 -10.00 9.08
C ILE A 62 27.50 -9.73 9.45
N PHE A 63 26.54 -10.44 8.85
CA PHE A 63 25.09 -10.28 9.09
C PHE A 63 24.43 -11.63 9.43
N GLN A 64 24.96 -12.37 10.40
CA GLN A 64 24.44 -13.71 10.77
C GLN A 64 22.98 -13.69 11.28
N TRP A 65 22.49 -12.50 11.61
CA TRP A 65 21.11 -12.29 12.03
C TRP A 65 20.11 -12.30 10.87
N ASP A 66 20.60 -11.94 9.68
CA ASP A 66 19.85 -11.99 8.45
C ASP A 66 19.94 -13.41 7.90
N GLN A 67 18.80 -14.10 7.94
CA GLN A 67 18.68 -15.53 7.64
C GLN A 67 18.09 -15.79 6.26
N ASP A 68 17.74 -14.73 5.52
CA ASP A 68 17.25 -14.89 4.17
C ASP A 68 18.40 -14.89 3.15
N ASP A 69 18.06 -15.01 1.87
CA ASP A 69 19.05 -15.17 0.80
C ASP A 69 19.85 -13.87 0.53
N SER A 70 19.46 -12.72 1.09
CA SER A 70 20.13 -11.44 0.82
C SER A 70 19.77 -10.28 1.77
N PHE A 71 20.79 -9.66 2.37
CA PHE A 71 20.70 -8.42 3.17
C PHE A 71 20.28 -7.15 2.41
N GLY A 72 19.90 -7.28 1.14
CA GLY A 72 19.47 -6.19 0.28
C GLY A 72 18.08 -5.65 0.59
N ASP A 73 17.23 -6.40 1.30
CA ASP A 73 15.89 -6.00 1.70
C ASP A 73 15.92 -4.91 2.80
N TRP A 74 16.65 -5.13 3.90
CA TRP A 74 16.76 -4.19 5.01
C TRP A 74 17.71 -3.03 4.68
N TYR A 75 18.85 -3.28 4.01
CA TYR A 75 19.68 -2.19 3.48
C TYR A 75 18.91 -1.38 2.46
N GLY A 76 18.08 -2.03 1.62
CA GLY A 76 17.15 -1.35 0.73
C GLY A 76 16.31 -0.33 1.51
N GLY A 77 15.63 -0.78 2.57
CA GLY A 77 14.87 0.05 3.50
C GLY A 77 15.68 1.21 4.11
N HIS A 78 16.90 0.96 4.57
CA HIS A 78 17.82 1.96 5.13
C HIS A 78 18.12 3.09 4.12
N GLU A 79 18.43 2.71 2.88
CA GLU A 79 18.73 3.65 1.82
C GLU A 79 17.46 4.38 1.32
N MET A 80 16.28 3.74 1.39
CA MET A 80 15.00 4.44 1.16
C MET A 80 14.83 5.57 2.16
N GLY A 81 15.14 5.31 3.43
CA GLY A 81 15.05 6.33 4.46
C GLY A 81 15.87 7.56 4.11
N HIS A 82 17.16 7.41 3.82
CA HIS A 82 18.02 8.53 3.41
C HIS A 82 17.48 9.25 2.17
N THR A 83 16.99 8.50 1.18
CA THR A 83 16.39 9.05 -0.05
C THR A 83 15.20 9.95 0.27
N LEU A 84 14.40 9.58 1.27
CA LEU A 84 13.24 10.33 1.77
C LEU A 84 13.61 11.31 2.89
N GLY A 85 14.89 11.74 2.94
CA GLY A 85 15.35 12.80 3.83
C GLY A 85 15.58 12.37 5.28
N ARG A 86 15.61 11.07 5.56
CA ARG A 86 15.78 10.55 6.92
C ARG A 86 17.25 10.44 7.31
N PRO A 87 17.74 11.12 8.37
CA PRO A 87 19.08 10.90 8.89
C PRO A 87 19.14 9.64 9.77
N HIS A 88 20.36 9.12 9.98
CA HIS A 88 20.59 7.98 10.86
C HIS A 88 20.07 8.20 12.29
N ALA A 89 19.49 7.15 12.87
CA ALA A 89 19.35 6.99 14.32
C ALA A 89 20.76 6.76 14.91
N PRO A 90 21.24 7.59 15.86
CA PRO A 90 22.64 7.60 16.28
C PRO A 90 22.99 6.48 17.27
N PHE A 91 22.77 5.23 16.87
CA PHE A 91 23.03 4.03 17.66
C PHE A 91 23.92 3.03 16.91
N CYS A 92 24.56 2.14 17.68
CA CYS A 92 25.54 1.18 17.17
C CYS A 92 26.67 1.88 16.38
N LYS A 93 26.80 1.61 15.08
CA LYS A 93 27.84 2.22 14.23
C LYS A 93 27.33 3.46 13.47
N ALA A 94 26.04 3.76 13.56
CA ALA A 94 25.43 4.83 12.81
C ALA A 94 25.75 6.19 13.44
N LYS A 95 26.26 7.11 12.61
CA LYS A 95 26.51 8.51 12.99
C LYS A 95 25.43 9.36 12.36
N GLY A 96 24.63 10.04 13.19
CA GLY A 96 23.51 10.85 12.72
C GLY A 96 23.11 11.93 13.70
N THR A 97 22.19 12.78 13.25
CA THR A 97 21.59 13.87 14.03
C THR A 97 20.12 13.62 14.34
N ALA A 98 19.56 12.45 14.00
CA ALA A 98 18.17 12.14 14.33
C ALA A 98 18.01 12.18 15.85
N ALA A 99 17.03 12.96 16.33
CA ALA A 99 16.62 12.94 17.73
C ALA A 99 15.77 11.70 18.01
N TYR A 100 16.37 10.52 17.82
CA TYR A 100 15.68 9.24 17.90
C TYR A 100 15.14 9.02 19.33
N PRO A 101 13.83 8.74 19.49
CA PRO A 101 13.16 8.84 20.80
C PRO A 101 13.34 7.59 21.67
N TYR A 102 13.71 6.44 21.11
CA TYR A 102 13.69 5.17 21.83
C TYR A 102 15.06 4.69 22.30
N PRO A 103 15.11 4.00 23.45
CA PRO A 103 16.36 3.57 24.04
C PRO A 103 17.09 2.57 23.14
N ASN A 104 18.42 2.71 23.06
CA ASN A 104 19.32 1.79 22.34
C ASN A 104 18.98 1.61 20.84
N GLY A 105 18.30 2.56 20.22
CA GLY A 105 17.93 2.48 18.80
C GLY A 105 16.84 1.46 18.49
N LYS A 106 16.08 0.99 19.49
CA LYS A 106 15.00 0.02 19.34
C LYS A 106 13.79 0.60 18.67
N ILE A 107 13.00 -0.21 17.98
CA ILE A 107 11.74 0.22 17.32
C ILE A 107 10.62 0.61 18.29
N SER A 108 10.84 0.46 19.60
CA SER A 108 9.82 0.65 20.62
C SER A 108 10.32 1.41 21.85
N PRO A 109 9.46 2.21 22.51
CA PRO A 109 9.80 2.88 23.76
C PRO A 109 10.02 1.92 24.94
N THR A 110 9.47 0.70 24.89
CA THR A 110 9.59 -0.33 25.94
C THR A 110 9.61 -1.72 25.31
N GLU A 111 10.29 -2.68 25.92
CA GLU A 111 10.30 -4.06 25.42
C GLU A 111 9.06 -4.86 25.82
N VAL A 112 8.32 -4.37 26.81
CA VAL A 112 7.19 -5.08 27.42
C VAL A 112 6.07 -4.11 27.79
N GLY A 113 4.86 -4.66 27.91
CA GLY A 113 3.67 -3.93 28.34
C GLY A 113 2.89 -3.31 27.19
N SER A 114 1.79 -2.64 27.52
CA SER A 114 0.77 -2.19 26.57
C SER A 114 1.19 -1.05 25.63
N VAL A 115 2.39 -0.49 25.82
CA VAL A 115 2.97 0.56 24.96
C VAL A 115 4.20 0.05 24.20
N ALA A 116 4.49 -1.25 24.27
CA ALA A 116 5.46 -1.90 23.42
C ALA A 116 4.95 -1.92 21.98
N LEU A 117 5.85 -1.68 21.03
CA LEU A 117 5.57 -1.58 19.61
C LEU A 117 6.24 -2.74 18.89
N TYR A 118 5.50 -3.37 18.00
CA TYR A 118 5.93 -4.53 17.23
C TYR A 118 5.88 -4.18 15.75
N GLY A 119 6.85 -4.66 14.99
CA GLY A 119 6.76 -4.69 13.54
C GLY A 119 5.82 -5.80 13.07
N PHE A 120 5.16 -5.59 11.93
CA PHE A 120 4.31 -6.61 11.32
C PHE A 120 4.48 -6.60 9.81
N ASP A 121 4.89 -7.74 9.26
CA ASP A 121 4.97 -7.99 7.83
C ASP A 121 3.66 -8.61 7.35
N ILE A 122 2.95 -7.90 6.49
CA ILE A 122 1.64 -8.32 5.96
C ILE A 122 1.74 -9.46 4.95
N GLU A 123 2.89 -9.68 4.33
CA GLU A 123 3.11 -10.72 3.32
C GLU A 123 3.50 -12.02 4.01
N THR A 124 4.54 -11.98 4.83
CA THR A 124 5.02 -13.17 5.52
C THR A 124 4.19 -13.51 6.75
N LYS A 125 3.47 -12.54 7.34
CA LYS A 125 2.82 -12.65 8.66
C LYS A 125 3.82 -12.71 9.82
N ALA A 126 5.06 -12.26 9.60
CA ALA A 126 6.08 -12.15 10.63
C ALA A 126 5.79 -10.98 11.58
N ILE A 127 5.97 -11.22 12.87
CA ILE A 127 5.96 -10.21 13.94
C ILE A 127 7.40 -9.94 14.36
N TYR A 128 7.79 -8.68 14.38
CA TYR A 128 9.13 -8.26 14.80
C TYR A 128 9.06 -7.65 16.21
N PRO A 129 9.71 -8.27 17.21
CA PRO A 129 9.56 -7.85 18.60
C PRO A 129 10.18 -6.47 18.88
N PRO A 130 9.74 -5.79 19.97
CA PRO A 130 10.26 -4.50 20.43
C PRO A 130 11.78 -4.42 20.63
N THR A 131 12.45 -5.57 20.70
CA THR A 131 13.90 -5.72 20.85
C THR A 131 14.65 -5.40 19.56
N TRP A 132 13.97 -5.47 18.41
CA TRP A 132 14.51 -5.08 17.11
C TRP A 132 14.81 -3.58 17.08
N THR A 133 15.74 -3.21 16.20
CA THR A 133 16.30 -1.88 16.09
C THR A 133 15.82 -1.16 14.84
N ASP A 134 15.87 0.16 14.84
CA ASP A 134 15.43 0.95 13.72
C ASP A 134 16.29 0.71 12.49
N VAL A 135 15.65 0.64 11.33
CA VAL A 135 16.30 0.51 10.03
C VAL A 135 17.28 1.64 9.73
N MET A 136 17.16 2.84 10.32
CA MET A 136 18.12 3.93 10.15
C MET A 136 19.29 3.87 11.12
N SER A 137 19.41 2.79 11.90
CA SER A 137 20.58 2.49 12.70
C SER A 137 21.59 1.67 11.89
N TYR A 138 22.61 1.15 12.56
CA TYR A 138 23.50 0.11 12.00
C TYR A 138 23.68 -0.95 13.08
N CYS A 139 22.56 -1.29 13.70
CA CYS A 139 22.46 -2.34 14.68
C CYS A 139 22.13 -3.64 13.94
N ASP A 140 22.06 -4.75 14.67
CA ASP A 140 21.55 -5.98 14.10
C ASP A 140 20.03 -6.05 14.35
N TYR A 141 19.30 -6.82 13.55
CA TYR A 141 17.85 -7.04 13.67
C TYR A 141 17.06 -5.75 13.46
N GLU A 142 17.07 -5.29 12.22
CA GLU A 142 16.54 -3.99 11.84
C GLU A 142 15.11 -4.08 11.30
N TRP A 143 14.24 -3.19 11.77
CA TRP A 143 12.87 -3.03 11.30
C TRP A 143 12.50 -1.55 11.27
N LEU A 144 11.44 -1.20 10.55
CA LEU A 144 10.95 0.17 10.48
C LEU A 144 10.23 0.55 11.80
N SER A 145 10.81 1.47 12.59
CA SER A 145 10.10 2.01 13.76
C SER A 145 8.97 2.95 13.34
N ASP A 146 7.98 3.15 14.20
CA ASP A 146 6.94 4.18 14.00
C ASP A 146 7.55 5.57 13.79
N PHE A 147 8.57 5.95 14.56
CA PHE A 147 9.26 7.24 14.40
C PHE A 147 9.93 7.41 13.03
N THR A 148 10.39 6.33 12.41
CA THR A 148 10.90 6.37 11.03
C THR A 148 9.74 6.31 10.04
N TYR A 149 8.79 5.39 10.20
CA TYR A 149 7.60 5.27 9.35
C TYR A 149 6.82 6.58 9.24
N GLU A 150 6.47 7.19 10.36
CA GLU A 150 5.73 8.46 10.41
C GLU A 150 6.51 9.58 9.72
N ALA A 151 7.83 9.66 9.90
CA ALA A 151 8.65 10.65 9.21
C ALA A 151 8.70 10.40 7.68
N LEU A 152 8.71 9.13 7.25
CA LEU A 152 8.64 8.79 5.83
C LEU A 152 7.24 9.09 5.28
N MET A 153 6.16 8.79 6.01
CA MET A 153 4.80 9.09 5.59
C MET A 153 4.56 10.59 5.58
N ASP A 154 5.03 11.35 6.56
CA ASP A 154 5.02 12.82 6.56
C ASP A 154 5.77 13.34 5.34
N TYR A 155 6.95 12.80 5.03
CA TYR A 155 7.69 13.19 3.83
C TYR A 155 6.87 12.89 2.57
N LEU A 156 6.30 11.70 2.44
CA LEU A 156 5.51 11.29 1.28
C LEU A 156 4.21 12.08 1.14
N GLN A 157 3.55 12.42 2.25
CA GLN A 157 2.33 13.24 2.26
C GLN A 157 2.63 14.71 1.93
N ASN A 158 3.77 15.23 2.39
CA ASN A 158 4.19 16.61 2.12
C ASN A 158 4.96 16.76 0.79
N ASN A 159 5.41 15.66 0.20
CA ASN A 159 6.10 15.57 -1.08
C ASN A 159 5.46 14.42 -1.88
N PRO A 160 4.17 14.54 -2.26
CA PRO A 160 3.45 13.48 -2.94
C PRO A 160 4.18 13.10 -4.23
N VAL A 161 4.74 11.89 -4.21
CA VAL A 161 5.12 11.19 -5.43
C VAL A 161 3.83 10.68 -6.03
N THR A 162 3.53 11.17 -7.21
CA THR A 162 2.36 10.86 -8.00
C THR A 162 2.12 9.34 -8.09
N GLN A 163 1.07 8.79 -7.46
CA GLN A 163 0.84 7.33 -7.33
C GLN A 163 0.78 6.58 -8.68
N ALA A 164 1.38 5.38 -8.79
CA ALA A 164 0.89 4.35 -9.73
C ALA A 164 -0.08 3.44 -8.99
N ALA A 165 -1.25 3.25 -9.58
CA ALA A 165 -2.15 2.16 -9.23
C ALA A 165 -1.47 0.78 -9.29
N SER A 166 -2.11 -0.09 -8.52
CA SER A 166 -1.98 -1.53 -8.59
C SER A 166 -2.11 -2.05 -10.04
N PRO A 167 -1.47 -3.19 -10.38
CA PRO A 167 -1.75 -3.86 -11.64
C PRO A 167 -3.26 -4.16 -11.75
N PRO A 168 -3.82 -4.17 -12.97
CA PRO A 168 -5.24 -4.46 -13.15
C PRO A 168 -5.56 -5.82 -12.54
N SER A 169 -6.55 -5.85 -11.65
CA SER A 169 -7.22 -7.09 -11.28
C SER A 169 -7.88 -7.67 -12.53
N GLN A 170 -7.19 -8.55 -13.24
CA GLN A 170 -7.81 -9.35 -14.29
C GLN A 170 -8.64 -10.47 -13.66
N GLU A 171 -9.78 -10.10 -13.09
CA GLU A 171 -10.97 -10.93 -13.13
C GLU A 171 -12.16 -10.02 -13.43
N THR A 172 -12.36 -9.70 -14.71
CA THR A 172 -13.70 -9.38 -15.21
C THR A 172 -14.52 -10.66 -15.09
N ARG A 173 -15.07 -10.92 -13.89
CA ARG A 173 -16.09 -11.95 -13.74
C ARG A 173 -17.34 -11.35 -14.37
N GLN A 174 -17.51 -11.59 -15.67
CA GLN A 174 -18.81 -11.45 -16.33
C GLN A 174 -19.80 -12.28 -15.51
N GLU A 175 -20.59 -11.63 -14.67
CA GLU A 175 -21.78 -12.23 -14.11
C GLU A 175 -22.71 -12.54 -15.28
N SER A 176 -22.64 -13.78 -15.77
CA SER A 176 -23.72 -14.34 -16.57
C SER A 176 -24.96 -14.23 -15.71
N ALA A 177 -25.98 -13.51 -16.20
CA ALA A 177 -27.26 -13.34 -15.53
C ALA A 177 -27.78 -14.70 -15.02
N ALA A 178 -27.58 -14.93 -13.72
CA ALA A 178 -28.20 -16.04 -13.02
C ALA A 178 -29.71 -15.77 -13.00
N PRO A 179 -30.55 -16.79 -13.16
CA PRO A 179 -31.99 -16.59 -13.16
C PRO A 179 -32.41 -15.96 -11.83
N ALA A 180 -33.25 -14.92 -11.93
CA ALA A 180 -33.73 -14.11 -10.83
C ALA A 180 -34.08 -14.94 -9.58
N GLN A 181 -33.21 -14.92 -8.57
CA GLN A 181 -33.61 -15.18 -7.20
C GLN A 181 -34.20 -13.88 -6.66
N THR A 182 -35.42 -13.99 -6.12
CA THR A 182 -36.32 -12.86 -5.86
C THR A 182 -35.99 -12.02 -4.63
N GLN A 183 -34.83 -12.20 -3.97
CA GLN A 183 -34.19 -11.24 -3.05
C GLN A 183 -32.68 -11.54 -2.98
N PRO A 184 -31.80 -10.53 -2.84
CA PRO A 184 -30.37 -10.78 -2.64
C PRO A 184 -30.16 -11.59 -1.34
N ALA A 185 -29.30 -12.61 -1.40
CA ALA A 185 -28.84 -13.28 -0.19
C ALA A 185 -27.96 -12.31 0.62
N GLN A 186 -27.76 -12.59 1.91
CA GLN A 186 -26.82 -11.84 2.74
C GLN A 186 -25.59 -12.69 3.03
N ALA A 187 -24.42 -12.07 2.98
CA ALA A 187 -23.18 -12.61 3.49
C ALA A 187 -22.82 -11.92 4.81
N LEU A 188 -22.02 -12.60 5.62
CA LEU A 188 -21.44 -12.12 6.86
C LEU A 188 -19.92 -12.24 6.76
N LEU A 189 -19.21 -11.12 6.89
CA LEU A 189 -17.76 -11.07 7.10
C LEU A 189 -17.48 -11.14 8.60
N VAL A 190 -16.71 -12.15 9.01
CA VAL A 190 -16.19 -12.28 10.37
C VAL A 190 -14.68 -12.32 10.30
N SER A 191 -14.01 -11.46 11.06
CA SER A 191 -12.55 -11.45 11.15
C SER A 191 -12.10 -11.21 12.58
N GLY A 192 -10.84 -11.57 12.86
CA GLY A 192 -10.28 -11.39 14.18
C GLY A 192 -8.89 -12.00 14.33
N ILE A 193 -8.43 -11.95 15.57
CA ILE A 193 -7.18 -12.55 16.05
C ILE A 193 -7.57 -13.64 17.05
N ILE A 194 -6.94 -14.80 16.92
CA ILE A 194 -6.99 -15.91 17.86
C ILE A 194 -5.65 -15.94 18.58
N ASP A 195 -5.70 -16.01 19.90
CA ASP A 195 -4.56 -16.22 20.79
C ASP A 195 -4.77 -17.53 21.55
N ALA A 196 -3.97 -18.55 21.21
CA ALA A 196 -4.00 -19.87 21.84
C ALA A 196 -3.27 -19.90 23.19
N SER A 197 -2.47 -18.88 23.53
CA SER A 197 -1.79 -18.75 24.84
C SER A 197 -2.70 -18.17 25.92
N GLY A 198 -3.67 -17.33 25.53
CA GLY A 198 -4.78 -16.85 26.36
C GLY A 198 -4.87 -15.32 26.51
N ASP A 199 -6.11 -14.82 26.62
CA ASP A 199 -6.56 -13.42 26.79
C ASP A 199 -6.31 -12.42 25.63
N GLY A 200 -5.50 -12.74 24.60
CA GLY A 200 -5.26 -11.85 23.44
C GLY A 200 -6.24 -12.00 22.27
N SER A 201 -7.15 -12.98 22.31
CA SER A 201 -8.12 -13.22 21.23
C SER A 201 -9.09 -12.04 21.10
N LYS A 202 -9.39 -11.60 19.86
CA LYS A 202 -10.33 -10.49 19.61
C LYS A 202 -11.10 -10.68 18.30
N LEU A 203 -12.41 -10.40 18.32
CA LEU A 203 -13.22 -10.23 17.12
C LEU A 203 -13.21 -8.76 16.67
N ASN A 204 -13.05 -8.56 15.36
CA ASN A 204 -13.41 -7.29 14.73
C ASN A 204 -14.95 -7.21 14.61
N PRO A 205 -15.53 -6.01 14.49
CA PRO A 205 -16.95 -5.88 14.15
C PRO A 205 -17.27 -6.68 12.89
N ALA A 206 -18.25 -7.58 12.97
CA ALA A 206 -18.68 -8.35 11.83
C ALA A 206 -19.65 -7.53 10.97
N TRP A 207 -19.69 -7.80 9.68
CA TRP A 207 -20.49 -7.03 8.73
C TRP A 207 -21.39 -7.94 7.90
N THR A 208 -22.70 -7.71 7.95
CA THR A 208 -23.64 -8.25 6.98
C THR A 208 -23.80 -7.33 5.76
N PHE A 209 -23.82 -7.90 4.57
CA PHE A 209 -23.97 -7.17 3.31
C PHE A 209 -24.67 -8.01 2.23
N PRO A 210 -25.36 -7.38 1.26
CA PRO A 210 -26.05 -8.09 0.20
C PRO A 210 -25.06 -8.73 -0.79
N VAL A 211 -25.40 -9.92 -1.27
CA VAL A 211 -24.64 -10.64 -2.29
C VAL A 211 -25.55 -11.27 -3.34
N PHE A 212 -25.12 -11.28 -4.60
CA PHE A 212 -25.83 -11.94 -5.70
C PHE A 212 -25.54 -13.43 -5.80
N THR A 213 -24.39 -13.86 -5.29
CA THR A 213 -23.98 -15.25 -5.23
C THR A 213 -23.59 -15.61 -3.80
N ALA A 214 -23.95 -16.81 -3.37
CA ALA A 214 -23.57 -17.27 -2.04
C ALA A 214 -22.04 -17.37 -1.95
N PRO A 215 -21.42 -16.85 -0.87
CA PRO A 215 -19.99 -16.94 -0.71
C PRO A 215 -19.53 -18.40 -0.61
N PRO A 216 -18.31 -18.72 -1.08
CA PRO A 216 -17.76 -20.06 -0.97
C PRO A 216 -17.63 -20.45 0.50
N ARG A 217 -17.57 -21.77 0.76
CA ARG A 217 -17.23 -22.23 2.11
C ARG A 217 -15.77 -21.88 2.43
N PRO A 218 -15.46 -21.50 3.68
CA PRO A 218 -14.08 -21.31 4.12
C PRO A 218 -13.25 -22.58 3.91
N GLU A 219 -11.94 -22.42 3.76
CA GLU A 219 -11.00 -23.54 3.78
C GLU A 219 -11.15 -24.29 5.11
N PRO A 220 -11.47 -25.60 5.11
CA PRO A 220 -11.66 -26.34 6.34
C PRO A 220 -10.38 -26.39 7.17
N GLY A 221 -10.49 -26.04 8.46
CA GLY A 221 -9.39 -26.12 9.42
C GLY A 221 -9.89 -26.56 10.80
N PRO A 222 -9.02 -26.51 11.82
CA PRO A 222 -9.30 -27.09 13.12
C PRO A 222 -10.18 -26.19 14.01
N TYR A 223 -10.33 -24.90 13.67
CA TYR A 223 -11.23 -23.98 14.36
C TYR A 223 -12.63 -24.01 13.78
N VAL A 224 -13.61 -23.63 14.59
CA VAL A 224 -15.01 -23.59 14.16
C VAL A 224 -15.62 -22.23 14.43
N LEU A 225 -16.24 -21.67 13.41
CA LEU A 225 -17.17 -20.54 13.53
C LEU A 225 -18.60 -21.11 13.66
N SER A 226 -19.24 -20.84 14.79
CA SER A 226 -20.64 -21.18 15.07
C SER A 226 -21.49 -19.91 15.09
N LEU A 227 -22.50 -19.87 14.23
CA LEU A 227 -23.51 -18.81 14.23
C LEU A 227 -24.75 -19.31 14.97
N ARG A 228 -25.19 -18.56 15.97
CA ARG A 228 -26.27 -18.95 16.86
C ARG A 228 -27.36 -17.89 16.86
N GLY A 229 -28.59 -18.35 17.01
CA GLY A 229 -29.75 -17.50 17.27
C GLY A 229 -30.40 -17.87 18.62
N PRO A 230 -31.55 -17.25 18.94
CA PRO A 230 -32.24 -17.46 20.22
C PRO A 230 -32.66 -18.91 20.50
N ARG A 231 -32.76 -19.75 19.46
CA ARG A 231 -33.20 -21.16 19.55
C ARG A 231 -32.05 -22.18 19.43
N GLY A 232 -30.80 -21.74 19.31
CA GLY A 232 -29.64 -22.61 19.18
C GLY A 232 -28.74 -22.27 17.99
N GLU A 233 -27.85 -23.21 17.64
CA GLU A 233 -26.95 -23.07 16.50
C GLU A 233 -27.72 -23.09 15.18
N LEU A 234 -27.43 -22.10 14.32
CA LEU A 234 -28.04 -21.93 13.01
C LEU A 234 -27.11 -22.38 11.88
N ALA A 235 -25.81 -22.13 12.03
CA ALA A 235 -24.80 -22.55 11.08
C ALA A 235 -23.45 -22.82 11.76
N ARG A 236 -22.65 -23.65 11.11
CA ARG A 236 -21.33 -24.07 11.60
C ARG A 236 -20.37 -24.21 10.42
N TYR A 237 -19.20 -23.60 10.54
CA TYR A 237 -18.16 -23.62 9.53
C TYR A 237 -16.82 -23.94 10.19
N ALA A 238 -16.18 -25.02 9.75
CA ALA A 238 -14.78 -25.25 10.06
C ALA A 238 -13.93 -24.28 9.21
N PHE A 239 -12.90 -23.68 9.80
CA PHE A 239 -12.01 -22.77 9.09
C PHE A 239 -10.56 -22.91 9.56
N GLN A 240 -9.64 -22.62 8.64
CA GLN A 240 -8.20 -22.56 8.91
C GLN A 240 -7.80 -21.09 9.13
N PRO A 241 -7.38 -20.69 10.34
CA PRO A 241 -6.75 -19.39 10.54
C PRO A 241 -5.30 -19.41 10.01
N GLU A 242 -4.79 -18.23 9.69
CA GLU A 242 -3.41 -18.01 9.27
C GLU A 242 -2.55 -17.74 10.50
N SER A 243 -1.65 -18.66 10.83
CA SER A 243 -0.71 -18.51 11.95
C SER A 243 0.27 -17.37 11.72
N LEU A 244 0.50 -16.60 12.77
CA LEU A 244 1.57 -15.60 12.82
C LEU A 244 2.86 -16.29 13.31
N HIS A 245 4.01 -15.74 12.95
CA HIS A 245 5.32 -16.21 13.43
C HIS A 245 6.17 -15.03 13.86
N PHE A 246 7.10 -15.21 14.80
CA PHE A 246 8.09 -14.16 15.05
C PHE A 246 9.11 -14.18 13.91
N GLY A 247 9.62 -13.00 13.55
CA GLY A 247 10.84 -12.90 12.76
C GLY A 247 12.05 -13.46 13.55
N PRO A 248 13.22 -13.57 12.91
CA PRO A 248 14.44 -14.08 13.56
C PRO A 248 14.75 -13.43 14.93
N ASP A 249 14.91 -14.21 16.02
CA ASP A 249 15.29 -13.67 17.33
C ASP A 249 16.82 -13.79 17.59
N PRO A 250 17.53 -12.67 17.89
CA PRO A 250 18.93 -12.68 18.32
C PRO A 250 19.27 -13.36 19.64
N PHE A 251 18.34 -13.29 20.59
CA PHE A 251 18.60 -13.54 22.00
C PHE A 251 17.78 -14.72 22.51
N GLY A 252 16.81 -15.19 21.72
CA GLY A 252 16.08 -16.45 21.92
C GLY A 252 17.00 -17.67 21.75
N PRO A 253 16.86 -18.71 22.57
CA PRO A 253 17.59 -19.95 22.37
C PRO A 253 17.23 -20.55 21.00
N PRO A 254 18.21 -20.99 20.18
CA PRO A 254 17.90 -21.61 18.89
C PRO A 254 17.10 -22.90 19.11
N GLY A 255 15.84 -22.92 18.66
CA GLY A 255 15.01 -24.12 18.60
C GLY A 255 13.88 -24.24 19.64
N GLU A 256 13.49 -23.18 20.34
CA GLU A 256 12.08 -23.07 20.71
C GLU A 256 11.35 -22.48 19.50
N ASP A 257 10.29 -23.14 19.02
CA ASP A 257 9.33 -22.55 18.10
C ASP A 257 8.70 -21.35 18.84
N ASP A 258 9.38 -20.20 18.81
CA ASP A 258 8.83 -18.89 19.13
C ASP A 258 7.84 -18.51 18.01
N THR A 259 6.92 -19.42 17.71
CA THR A 259 5.68 -19.06 17.02
C THR A 259 4.84 -18.40 18.10
N PRO A 260 4.48 -17.12 17.97
CA PRO A 260 3.44 -16.57 18.80
C PRO A 260 2.23 -17.49 18.64
N ASP A 261 1.55 -17.77 19.73
CA ASP A 261 0.29 -18.51 19.72
C ASP A 261 -0.84 -17.67 19.09
N LEU A 262 -0.52 -16.80 18.14
CA LEU A 262 -1.41 -15.88 17.46
C LEU A 262 -1.73 -16.38 16.05
N ALA A 263 -2.98 -16.24 15.65
CA ALA A 263 -3.42 -16.46 14.28
C ALA A 263 -4.48 -15.43 13.89
N ILE A 264 -4.46 -14.99 12.64
CA ILE A 264 -5.49 -14.11 12.08
C ILE A 264 -6.49 -14.93 11.26
N PHE A 265 -7.72 -14.44 11.15
CA PHE A 265 -8.68 -15.02 10.23
C PHE A 265 -9.61 -13.96 9.64
N SER A 266 -10.07 -14.21 8.42
CA SER A 266 -11.10 -13.45 7.74
C SER A 266 -11.94 -14.43 6.93
N VAL A 267 -13.21 -14.57 7.28
CA VAL A 267 -14.13 -15.50 6.62
C VAL A 267 -15.39 -14.78 6.17
N VAL A 268 -15.80 -15.04 4.93
CA VAL A 268 -17.07 -14.57 4.37
C VAL A 268 -17.98 -15.77 4.19
N ILE A 269 -19.11 -15.77 4.88
CA ILE A 269 -20.05 -16.90 4.94
C ILE A 269 -21.49 -16.44 4.68
N PRO A 270 -22.40 -17.33 4.25
CA PRO A 270 -23.82 -16.96 4.16
C PRO A 270 -24.36 -16.57 5.54
N TYR A 271 -25.08 -15.45 5.63
CA TYR A 271 -25.72 -15.02 6.86
C TYR A 271 -27.01 -15.85 7.11
N PRO A 272 -27.10 -16.63 8.20
CA PRO A 272 -28.31 -17.32 8.57
C PRO A 272 -29.25 -16.38 9.32
N THR A 273 -30.46 -16.19 8.79
CA THR A 273 -31.46 -15.28 9.36
C THR A 273 -31.69 -15.53 10.86
N GLY A 274 -31.57 -14.47 11.65
CA GLY A 274 -31.80 -14.51 13.10
C GLY A 274 -30.58 -14.92 13.92
N ALA A 275 -29.38 -14.96 13.30
CA ALA A 275 -28.14 -15.07 14.05
C ALA A 275 -27.89 -13.78 14.82
N ASN A 276 -27.70 -13.91 16.13
CA ASN A 276 -27.34 -12.82 17.03
C ASN A 276 -26.14 -13.16 17.92
N ARG A 277 -25.44 -14.25 17.59
CA ARG A 277 -24.20 -14.62 18.25
C ARG A 277 -23.23 -15.32 17.31
N ILE A 278 -21.97 -14.88 17.38
CA ILE A 278 -20.82 -15.51 16.75
C ILE A 278 -20.00 -16.15 17.86
N ASP A 279 -19.75 -17.45 17.76
CA ASP A 279 -18.79 -18.17 18.60
C ASP A 279 -17.63 -18.67 17.73
N ILE A 280 -16.39 -18.45 18.19
CA ILE A 280 -15.21 -19.13 17.66
C ILE A 280 -14.83 -20.22 18.67
N LEU A 281 -14.73 -21.46 18.19
CA LEU A 281 -14.36 -22.61 18.99
C LEU A 281 -12.99 -23.13 18.59
N ALA A 282 -12.19 -23.50 19.59
CA ALA A 282 -10.89 -24.13 19.42
C ALA A 282 -11.03 -25.60 18.97
N PRO A 283 -9.93 -26.26 18.58
CA PRO A 283 -9.96 -27.65 18.09
C PRO A 283 -10.47 -28.67 19.13
N ASP A 284 -10.33 -28.37 20.42
CA ASP A 284 -10.86 -29.17 21.53
C ASP A 284 -12.36 -28.91 21.83
N GLY A 285 -12.97 -27.97 21.11
CA GLY A 285 -14.36 -27.56 21.26
C GLY A 285 -14.59 -26.48 22.33
N SER A 286 -13.55 -25.99 23.00
CA SER A 286 -13.65 -24.87 23.94
C SER A 286 -13.99 -23.56 23.22
N LEU A 287 -14.64 -22.63 23.92
CA LEU A 287 -15.02 -21.32 23.40
C LEU A 287 -13.83 -20.36 23.48
N VAL A 288 -13.39 -19.84 22.35
CA VAL A 288 -12.29 -18.87 22.22
C VAL A 288 -12.84 -17.45 22.24
N LEU A 289 -13.79 -17.15 21.36
CA LEU A 289 -14.42 -15.84 21.22
C LEU A 289 -15.93 -15.98 21.19
N SER A 290 -16.62 -15.00 21.77
CA SER A 290 -18.06 -14.87 21.64
C SER A 290 -18.43 -13.41 21.46
N ASN A 291 -19.18 -13.10 20.40
CA ASN A 291 -19.87 -11.83 20.26
C ASN A 291 -21.37 -12.13 20.27
N GLN A 292 -22.10 -11.59 21.24
CA GLN A 292 -23.56 -11.71 21.36
C GLN A 292 -24.14 -10.32 21.30
N VAL A 293 -25.06 -10.10 20.36
CA VAL A 293 -25.81 -8.85 20.19
C VAL A 293 -27.30 -9.10 20.43
N GLY A 294 -28.06 -8.01 20.47
CA GLY A 294 -29.51 -7.97 20.45
C GLY A 294 -30.12 -8.64 19.22
N SER A 295 -31.44 -8.63 19.14
CA SER A 295 -32.16 -9.23 18.01
C SER A 295 -32.58 -8.22 16.95
N HIS A 296 -32.46 -6.94 17.25
CA HIS A 296 -32.89 -5.85 16.39
C HIS A 296 -31.67 -5.24 15.71
N PRO A 297 -31.70 -5.06 14.38
CA PRO A 297 -30.60 -4.43 13.67
C PRO A 297 -30.50 -2.94 14.04
N PRO A 298 -29.31 -2.33 13.86
CA PRO A 298 -29.15 -0.90 14.03
C PRO A 298 -29.96 -0.11 12.99
N THR A 299 -30.12 1.17 13.27
CA THR A 299 -30.64 2.18 12.34
C THR A 299 -29.56 3.22 12.07
N ILE A 300 -29.52 3.74 10.85
CA ILE A 300 -28.61 4.81 10.45
C ILE A 300 -29.31 5.77 9.49
N THR A 301 -28.96 7.05 9.56
CA THR A 301 -29.40 8.09 8.63
C THR A 301 -28.23 9.01 8.33
N LEU A 302 -27.87 9.09 7.05
CA LEU A 302 -26.86 10.00 6.54
C LEU A 302 -27.40 11.43 6.58
N LEU A 303 -26.64 12.36 7.17
CA LEU A 303 -27.04 13.77 7.27
C LEU A 303 -26.35 14.64 6.22
N SER A 304 -25.06 14.38 5.95
CA SER A 304 -24.27 15.15 5.00
C SER A 304 -23.04 14.35 4.54
N PRO A 305 -22.63 14.46 3.26
CA PRO A 305 -23.39 15.08 2.17
C PRO A 305 -24.67 14.27 1.87
N ASN A 306 -25.75 14.96 1.51
CA ASN A 306 -27.04 14.31 1.23
C ASN A 306 -27.64 14.68 -0.13
N GLY A 307 -26.96 15.52 -0.92
CA GLY A 307 -27.26 15.78 -2.31
C GLY A 307 -27.30 17.25 -2.69
N GLY A 308 -26.83 17.54 -3.90
CA GLY A 308 -26.80 18.88 -4.51
C GLY A 308 -25.64 19.75 -4.04
N GLU A 309 -24.84 19.32 -3.06
CA GLU A 309 -23.64 20.04 -2.66
C GLU A 309 -22.59 20.01 -3.78
N THR A 310 -21.80 21.07 -3.88
CA THR A 310 -20.50 21.02 -4.57
C THR A 310 -19.47 21.15 -3.48
N ILE A 311 -18.66 20.10 -3.29
CA ILE A 311 -17.62 20.09 -2.27
C ILE A 311 -16.58 21.15 -2.65
N SER A 312 -16.23 21.97 -1.66
CA SER A 312 -15.26 23.05 -1.83
C SER A 312 -14.25 23.01 -0.69
N GLY A 313 -12.98 23.24 -1.00
CA GLY A 313 -11.88 23.10 -0.07
C GLY A 313 -11.31 21.68 -0.01
N ASP A 314 -10.35 21.49 0.89
CA ASP A 314 -9.44 20.33 0.87
C ASP A 314 -9.98 19.13 1.67
N SER A 315 -11.22 19.21 2.17
CA SER A 315 -11.81 18.15 2.99
C SER A 315 -13.33 18.05 2.87
N LEU A 316 -13.83 16.82 2.90
CA LEU A 316 -15.24 16.45 2.99
C LEU A 316 -15.56 15.99 4.41
N THR A 317 -16.51 16.66 5.07
CA THR A 317 -17.07 16.18 6.34
C THR A 317 -18.30 15.31 6.07
N VAL A 318 -18.24 14.04 6.49
CA VAL A 318 -19.37 13.10 6.42
C VAL A 318 -19.96 12.93 7.82
N SER A 319 -21.29 13.05 7.96
CA SER A 319 -21.97 12.95 9.26
C SER A 319 -23.28 12.18 9.17
N TRP A 320 -23.61 11.44 10.22
CA TRP A 320 -24.82 10.60 10.30
C TRP A 320 -25.38 10.58 11.72
N THR A 321 -26.61 10.09 11.85
CA THR A 321 -27.16 9.61 13.13
C THR A 321 -27.34 8.11 13.07
N ALA A 322 -27.07 7.40 14.16
CA ALA A 322 -27.36 5.98 14.25
C ALA A 322 -27.81 5.60 15.67
N SER A 323 -28.60 4.53 15.76
CA SER A 323 -29.01 3.97 17.05
C SER A 323 -29.28 2.48 16.95
N ASP A 324 -29.00 1.77 18.03
CA ASP A 324 -29.35 0.36 18.17
C ASP A 324 -30.54 0.21 19.14
N PRO A 325 -31.63 -0.49 18.77
CA PRO A 325 -32.79 -0.66 19.65
C PRO A 325 -32.52 -1.45 20.93
N ASP A 326 -31.54 -2.35 20.91
CA ASP A 326 -31.14 -3.19 22.04
C ASP A 326 -30.00 -2.56 22.86
N GLY A 327 -29.41 -1.48 22.36
CA GLY A 327 -28.36 -0.70 23.02
C GLY A 327 -26.95 -1.24 22.77
N ASP A 328 -26.78 -2.06 21.74
CA ASP A 328 -25.48 -2.59 21.35
C ASP A 328 -24.53 -1.50 20.85
N PRO A 329 -23.21 -1.61 21.11
CA PRO A 329 -22.23 -0.65 20.60
C PRO A 329 -22.13 -0.74 19.08
N LEU A 330 -22.07 0.42 18.42
CA LEU A 330 -22.01 0.52 16.97
C LEU A 330 -20.60 0.83 16.46
N SER A 331 -20.28 0.26 15.31
CA SER A 331 -19.11 0.63 14.50
C SER A 331 -19.57 1.08 13.12
N TYR A 332 -18.82 2.01 12.51
CA TYR A 332 -19.18 2.59 11.23
C TYR A 332 -18.08 2.47 10.18
N MET A 333 -18.50 2.45 8.91
CA MET A 333 -17.65 2.64 7.74
C MET A 333 -18.33 3.59 6.76
N VAL A 334 -17.52 4.27 5.94
CA VAL A 334 -17.98 5.20 4.90
C VAL A 334 -17.42 4.74 3.57
N ASP A 335 -18.33 4.54 2.60
CA ASP A 335 -18.00 4.32 1.20
C ASP A 335 -18.27 5.58 0.38
N TYR A 336 -17.42 5.82 -0.61
CA TYR A 336 -17.53 6.86 -1.61
C TYR A 336 -17.72 6.25 -3.00
N SER A 337 -18.50 6.91 -3.84
CA SER A 337 -18.70 6.55 -5.24
C SER A 337 -18.66 7.81 -6.10
N PRO A 338 -17.74 7.94 -7.07
CA PRO A 338 -17.71 9.08 -7.99
C PRO A 338 -18.77 8.99 -9.11
N ASP A 339 -19.32 7.79 -9.35
CA ASP A 339 -20.07 7.45 -10.57
C ASP A 339 -21.58 7.27 -10.38
N GLY A 340 -22.14 7.72 -9.26
CA GLY A 340 -23.57 7.58 -9.00
C GLY A 340 -23.97 6.26 -8.34
N GLY A 341 -22.99 5.51 -7.84
CA GLY A 341 -23.18 4.28 -7.06
C GLY A 341 -22.95 2.99 -7.84
N PHE A 342 -22.30 3.04 -9.01
CA PHE A 342 -21.91 1.82 -9.74
C PHE A 342 -20.67 1.18 -9.11
N THR A 343 -19.68 1.99 -8.75
CA THR A 343 -18.47 1.57 -8.02
C THR A 343 -18.39 2.26 -6.67
N TRP A 344 -17.82 1.57 -5.68
CA TRP A 344 -17.75 2.04 -4.30
C TRP A 344 -16.39 1.70 -3.71
N ASP A 345 -15.74 2.69 -3.12
CA ASP A 345 -14.50 2.54 -2.37
C ASP A 345 -14.72 2.90 -0.91
N THR A 346 -14.21 2.09 0.02
CA THR A 346 -14.26 2.41 1.45
C THR A 346 -13.18 3.44 1.78
N VAL A 347 -13.61 4.63 2.17
CA VAL A 347 -12.76 5.80 2.43
C VAL A 347 -12.55 6.07 3.92
N ALA A 348 -13.33 5.43 4.79
CA ALA A 348 -13.10 5.40 6.24
C ALA A 348 -13.72 4.15 6.85
N ALA A 349 -13.04 3.52 7.83
CA ALA A 349 -13.51 2.30 8.48
C ALA A 349 -13.14 2.29 9.98
N PHE A 350 -13.72 1.33 10.72
CA PHE A 350 -13.49 1.15 12.17
C PHE A 350 -13.82 2.39 13.01
N LEU A 351 -14.79 3.18 12.56
CA LEU A 351 -15.20 4.40 13.24
C LEU A 351 -16.14 4.10 14.40
N THR A 352 -16.06 4.90 15.46
CA THR A 352 -17.00 4.89 16.60
C THR A 352 -17.72 6.22 16.78
N ASP A 353 -17.15 7.31 16.25
CA ASP A 353 -17.80 8.60 16.15
C ASP A 353 -18.81 8.62 14.98
N THR A 354 -19.81 9.51 15.07
CA THR A 354 -20.86 9.66 14.05
C THR A 354 -20.53 10.71 12.98
N GLN A 355 -19.25 11.06 12.85
CA GLN A 355 -18.73 12.00 11.88
C GLN A 355 -17.27 11.68 11.56
N VAL A 356 -16.86 11.88 10.31
CA VAL A 356 -15.47 11.78 9.86
C VAL A 356 -15.15 12.88 8.86
N THR A 357 -13.90 13.36 8.86
CA THR A 357 -13.39 14.29 7.85
C THR A 357 -12.43 13.53 6.94
N ILE A 358 -12.67 13.60 5.64
CA ILE A 358 -11.91 12.90 4.60
C ILE A 358 -11.23 13.96 3.72
N PRO A 359 -9.90 13.92 3.51
CA PRO A 359 -9.23 14.82 2.58
C PRO A 359 -9.76 14.61 1.15
N THR A 360 -10.11 15.69 0.44
CA THR A 360 -10.69 15.58 -0.92
C THR A 360 -9.68 15.06 -1.94
N GLU A 361 -8.38 15.26 -1.72
CA GLU A 361 -7.30 14.69 -2.53
C GLU A 361 -7.32 13.16 -2.62
N ASN A 362 -8.00 12.50 -1.67
CA ASN A 362 -8.18 11.03 -1.67
C ASN A 362 -9.51 10.59 -2.30
N LEU A 363 -10.27 11.52 -2.87
CA LEU A 363 -11.57 11.26 -3.48
C LEU A 363 -11.49 11.55 -4.98
N PRO A 364 -11.60 10.54 -5.86
CA PRO A 364 -11.76 10.78 -7.29
C PRO A 364 -12.92 11.74 -7.55
N SER A 365 -12.75 12.72 -8.45
CA SER A 365 -13.85 13.63 -8.79
C SER A 365 -15.07 12.93 -9.39
N GLY A 366 -16.20 13.61 -9.32
CA GLY A 366 -17.46 13.09 -9.84
C GLY A 366 -18.58 14.09 -9.75
N GLU A 367 -19.23 14.36 -10.88
CA GLU A 367 -20.46 15.18 -10.93
C GLU A 367 -21.67 14.46 -10.32
N ASN A 368 -21.59 13.12 -10.23
CA ASN A 368 -22.65 12.25 -9.71
C ASN A 368 -22.24 11.54 -8.42
N ALA A 369 -21.36 12.14 -7.62
CA ALA A 369 -20.80 11.49 -6.45
C ALA A 369 -21.88 11.10 -5.41
N ARG A 370 -21.65 9.98 -4.72
CA ARG A 370 -22.51 9.44 -3.64
C ARG A 370 -21.66 9.02 -2.44
N ILE A 371 -22.25 9.12 -1.27
CA ILE A 371 -21.71 8.59 -0.02
C ILE A 371 -22.68 7.55 0.51
N ARG A 372 -22.15 6.46 1.05
CA ARG A 372 -22.89 5.46 1.79
C ARG A 372 -22.23 5.23 3.13
N VAL A 373 -23.00 5.33 4.19
CA VAL A 373 -22.56 5.04 5.55
C VAL A 373 -23.16 3.73 6.00
N TRP A 374 -22.36 2.89 6.66
CA TRP A 374 -22.83 1.65 7.26
C TRP A 374 -22.68 1.72 8.78
N ALA A 375 -23.62 1.12 9.50
CA ALA A 375 -23.56 0.86 10.93
C ALA A 375 -23.68 -0.64 11.16
N THR A 376 -22.80 -1.21 12.00
CA THR A 376 -22.92 -2.58 12.50
C THR A 376 -22.98 -2.60 14.02
N ASP A 377 -23.83 -3.46 14.57
CA ASP A 377 -23.83 -3.83 16.00
C ASP A 377 -22.78 -4.93 16.32
N GLY A 378 -22.04 -5.38 15.30
CA GLY A 378 -21.11 -6.50 15.38
C GLY A 378 -21.64 -7.80 14.78
N ILE A 379 -22.87 -7.82 14.26
CA ILE A 379 -23.45 -8.87 13.40
C ILE A 379 -24.41 -8.27 12.36
N HIS A 380 -25.43 -7.53 12.80
CA HIS A 380 -26.41 -6.90 11.95
C HIS A 380 -25.91 -5.55 11.44
N THR A 381 -26.14 -5.30 10.16
CA THR A 381 -25.74 -4.04 9.52
C THR A 381 -26.97 -3.30 8.99
N ALA A 382 -26.94 -1.98 9.10
CA ALA A 382 -27.77 -1.07 8.33
C ALA A 382 -26.90 -0.10 7.54
N SER A 383 -27.41 0.41 6.43
CA SER A 383 -26.74 1.46 5.68
C SER A 383 -27.73 2.51 5.19
N ASP A 384 -27.19 3.69 4.96
CA ASP A 384 -27.90 4.78 4.31
C ASP A 384 -27.00 5.43 3.25
N THR A 385 -27.60 5.85 2.14
CA THR A 385 -26.90 6.42 0.98
C THR A 385 -27.45 7.80 0.71
N SER A 386 -26.62 8.73 0.25
CA SER A 386 -27.04 10.11 -0.03
C SER A 386 -28.28 10.14 -0.95
N ASP A 387 -29.28 10.92 -0.54
CA ASP A 387 -30.59 10.99 -1.19
C ASP A 387 -30.47 11.41 -2.67
N ALA A 388 -29.53 12.33 -2.94
CA ALA A 388 -29.15 12.69 -4.29
C ALA A 388 -27.63 12.70 -4.48
N ALA A 389 -27.22 12.88 -5.73
CA ALA A 389 -25.82 13.08 -6.06
C ALA A 389 -25.34 14.45 -5.59
N PHE A 390 -24.05 14.53 -5.27
CA PHE A 390 -23.32 15.78 -5.05
C PHE A 390 -22.11 15.80 -5.99
N THR A 391 -21.43 16.93 -6.07
CA THR A 391 -20.27 17.12 -6.96
C THR A 391 -18.99 17.22 -6.16
N VAL A 392 -18.02 16.36 -6.48
CA VAL A 392 -16.61 16.53 -6.10
C VAL A 392 -15.90 17.09 -7.32
N PRO A 393 -15.34 18.31 -7.26
CA PRO A 393 -14.64 18.92 -8.39
C PRO A 393 -13.43 18.09 -8.83
N ASN A 394 -13.06 18.25 -10.10
CA ASN A 394 -11.86 17.67 -10.68
C ASN A 394 -10.60 18.16 -9.98
N HIS A 395 -9.69 17.24 -9.66
CA HIS A 395 -8.36 17.59 -9.18
C HIS A 395 -7.46 17.90 -10.38
N THR A 396 -6.52 18.83 -10.21
CA THR A 396 -5.54 19.07 -11.27
C THR A 396 -4.50 17.95 -11.20
N PRO A 397 -4.09 17.36 -12.35
CA PRO A 397 -3.03 16.38 -12.35
C PRO A 397 -1.73 17.00 -11.85
N THR A 398 -0.78 16.15 -11.58
CA THR A 398 0.58 16.51 -11.17
C THR A 398 1.55 15.86 -12.15
N VAL A 399 2.60 16.59 -12.53
CA VAL A 399 3.64 16.09 -13.42
C VAL A 399 5.00 16.69 -13.08
N GLU A 400 6.03 15.86 -13.08
CA GLU A 400 7.43 16.26 -12.88
C GLU A 400 8.32 15.49 -13.84
N VAL A 401 9.28 16.16 -14.49
CA VAL A 401 10.29 15.49 -15.31
C VAL A 401 11.36 14.88 -14.42
N ILE A 402 11.42 13.54 -14.42
CA ILE A 402 12.36 12.75 -13.64
C ILE A 402 13.72 12.62 -14.35
N ALA A 403 13.71 12.46 -15.68
CA ALA A 403 14.93 12.26 -16.45
C ALA A 403 14.77 12.69 -17.91
N PRO A 404 15.87 13.10 -18.57
CA PRO A 404 17.23 13.26 -18.04
C PRO A 404 17.42 14.57 -17.24
N ASP A 405 18.48 14.63 -16.44
CA ASP A 405 18.85 15.84 -15.69
C ASP A 405 19.03 17.04 -16.63
N ALA A 406 18.61 18.21 -16.18
CA ALA A 406 18.78 19.45 -16.91
C ALA A 406 20.26 19.69 -17.27
N GLY A 407 20.52 20.11 -18.52
CA GLY A 407 21.87 20.36 -19.03
C GLY A 407 22.64 19.12 -19.48
N THR A 408 22.03 17.92 -19.46
CA THR A 408 22.65 16.72 -20.03
C THR A 408 22.97 16.93 -21.52
N LEU A 409 24.17 16.53 -21.92
CA LEU A 409 24.65 16.59 -23.30
C LEU A 409 24.41 15.27 -24.01
N PHE A 410 23.85 15.33 -25.21
CA PHE A 410 23.61 14.17 -26.07
C PHE A 410 24.28 14.32 -27.42
N THR A 411 24.65 13.20 -28.03
CA THR A 411 25.12 13.19 -29.42
C THR A 411 23.96 12.94 -30.39
N PRO A 412 24.04 13.44 -31.64
CA PRO A 412 23.02 13.15 -32.65
C PRO A 412 22.81 11.63 -32.79
N HIS A 413 21.56 11.22 -32.98
CA HIS A 413 21.14 9.82 -33.13
C HIS A 413 21.30 8.93 -31.89
N GLN A 414 21.67 9.50 -30.73
CA GLN A 414 21.55 8.82 -29.46
C GLN A 414 20.07 8.73 -29.07
N THR A 415 19.60 7.51 -28.78
CA THR A 415 18.29 7.34 -28.15
C THR A 415 18.41 7.74 -26.69
N ILE A 416 17.54 8.67 -26.26
CA ILE A 416 17.38 9.10 -24.88
C ILE A 416 16.02 8.65 -24.40
N THR A 417 15.88 8.32 -23.12
CA THR A 417 14.59 8.02 -22.52
C THR A 417 14.17 9.23 -21.70
N LEU A 418 13.12 9.91 -22.14
CA LEU A 418 12.42 10.90 -21.33
C LEU A 418 11.60 10.15 -20.29
N LYS A 419 11.66 10.61 -19.03
CA LYS A 419 10.86 10.09 -17.94
C LYS A 419 10.18 11.21 -17.20
N ALA A 420 8.88 11.07 -16.95
CA ALA A 420 8.12 11.95 -16.09
C ALA A 420 7.36 11.12 -15.05
N ASP A 421 7.24 11.68 -13.86
CA ASP A 421 6.24 11.25 -12.91
C ASP A 421 4.94 11.98 -13.21
N ALA A 422 3.82 11.27 -13.19
CA ALA A 422 2.51 11.88 -13.43
C ALA A 422 1.42 11.13 -12.66
N TYR A 423 0.49 11.86 -12.05
CA TYR A 423 -0.67 11.32 -11.33
C TYR A 423 -1.85 12.26 -11.40
N ASP A 424 -3.00 11.64 -11.28
CA ASP A 424 -4.32 12.21 -11.29
C ASP A 424 -5.18 11.25 -10.47
N VAL A 425 -5.88 11.75 -9.44
CA VAL A 425 -6.64 10.87 -8.53
C VAL A 425 -7.82 10.22 -9.25
N GLU A 426 -8.35 10.88 -10.27
CA GLU A 426 -9.43 10.41 -11.12
C GLU A 426 -9.01 9.26 -12.05
N SER A 427 -7.85 9.41 -12.70
CA SER A 427 -7.32 8.42 -13.64
C SER A 427 -6.51 7.32 -12.96
N GLY A 428 -6.06 7.55 -11.72
CA GLY A 428 -5.14 6.67 -11.00
C GLY A 428 -3.86 6.40 -11.81
N SER A 429 -3.49 5.13 -11.95
CA SER A 429 -2.37 4.69 -12.81
C SER A 429 -2.60 4.93 -14.30
N ASP A 430 -3.86 5.10 -14.71
CA ASP A 430 -4.42 5.11 -16.07
C ASP A 430 -3.89 6.20 -17.02
N ILE A 431 -2.71 6.81 -16.76
CA ILE A 431 -2.43 8.19 -17.20
C ILE A 431 -1.46 8.30 -18.39
N ASP A 432 -0.80 7.20 -18.79
CA ASP A 432 0.23 7.22 -19.83
C ASP A 432 -0.27 7.72 -21.19
N ALA A 433 -1.57 7.53 -21.49
CA ALA A 433 -2.19 8.00 -22.72
C ALA A 433 -2.31 9.52 -22.81
N ILE A 434 -2.29 10.23 -21.67
CA ILE A 434 -2.46 11.69 -21.60
C ILE A 434 -1.18 12.44 -21.25
N VAL A 435 -0.09 11.72 -20.93
CA VAL A 435 1.24 12.30 -20.71
C VAL A 435 1.90 12.58 -22.04
N ARG A 436 1.95 13.85 -22.45
CA ARG A 436 2.35 14.31 -23.78
C ARG A 436 3.70 15.03 -23.75
N TRP A 437 4.63 14.58 -24.60
CA TRP A 437 5.95 15.20 -24.73
C TRP A 437 6.08 16.03 -26.00
N THR A 438 6.67 17.22 -25.87
CA THR A 438 6.99 18.12 -26.98
C THR A 438 8.39 18.71 -26.86
N SER A 439 8.94 19.14 -27.99
CA SER A 439 10.22 19.83 -28.14
C SER A 439 9.98 21.10 -28.95
N ASP A 440 10.52 22.22 -28.51
CA ASP A 440 10.48 23.48 -29.25
C ASP A 440 11.11 23.38 -30.65
N GLN A 441 12.12 22.50 -30.81
CA GLN A 441 12.80 22.29 -32.08
C GLN A 441 12.22 21.15 -32.91
N GLU A 442 11.72 20.06 -32.29
CA GLU A 442 11.25 18.86 -33.02
C GLU A 442 9.73 18.75 -33.11
N GLY A 443 8.99 19.52 -32.31
CA GLY A 443 7.53 19.40 -32.18
C GLY A 443 7.12 18.25 -31.28
N PHE A 444 6.05 17.53 -31.65
CA PHE A 444 5.52 16.42 -30.86
C PHE A 444 6.48 15.22 -30.86
N LEU A 445 6.76 14.69 -29.67
CA LEU A 445 7.69 13.58 -29.48
C LEU A 445 6.98 12.25 -29.22
N GLY A 446 5.86 12.26 -28.50
CA GLY A 446 5.14 11.04 -28.15
C GLY A 446 4.30 11.18 -26.88
N TYR A 447 3.72 10.05 -26.46
CA TYR A 447 2.99 9.90 -25.20
C TYR A 447 3.67 8.91 -24.26
N GLY A 448 3.35 9.00 -22.97
CA GLY A 448 3.76 8.08 -21.93
C GLY A 448 4.75 8.69 -20.94
N ARG A 449 4.69 8.24 -19.69
CA ARG A 449 5.64 8.62 -18.64
C ARG A 449 7.06 8.18 -18.93
N GLU A 450 7.25 7.11 -19.70
CA GLU A 450 8.56 6.74 -20.27
C GLU A 450 8.52 6.76 -21.79
N LEU A 451 9.32 7.61 -22.41
CA LEU A 451 9.34 7.79 -23.85
C LEU A 451 10.77 7.75 -24.41
N PRO A 452 11.18 6.66 -25.11
CA PRO A 452 12.42 6.67 -25.87
C PRO A 452 12.28 7.58 -27.10
N VAL A 453 13.12 8.61 -27.18
CA VAL A 453 13.15 9.58 -28.29
C VAL A 453 14.54 9.66 -28.89
N THR A 454 14.61 10.08 -30.14
CA THR A 454 15.87 10.45 -30.80
C THR A 454 15.75 11.87 -31.30
N LEU A 455 16.54 12.77 -30.72
CA LEU A 455 16.62 14.16 -31.17
C LEU A 455 17.64 14.25 -32.31
N THR A 456 17.25 14.91 -33.40
CA THR A 456 18.02 14.95 -34.65
C THR A 456 18.60 16.32 -34.96
N ARG A 457 17.99 17.39 -34.43
CA ARG A 457 18.48 18.75 -34.58
C ARG A 457 19.53 19.05 -33.51
N PRO A 458 20.74 19.49 -33.87
CA PRO A 458 21.68 20.01 -32.88
C PRO A 458 21.18 21.31 -32.26
N GLY A 459 21.61 21.59 -31.04
CA GLY A 459 21.28 22.80 -30.29
C GLY A 459 20.58 22.53 -28.96
N GLN A 460 20.06 23.60 -28.37
CA GLN A 460 19.30 23.54 -27.14
C GLN A 460 17.85 23.14 -27.46
N HIS A 461 17.32 22.18 -26.72
CA HIS A 461 15.92 21.76 -26.77
C HIS A 461 15.24 22.07 -25.44
N HIS A 462 14.10 22.74 -25.51
CA HIS A 462 13.15 22.84 -24.41
C HIS A 462 12.13 21.72 -24.57
N ILE A 463 12.31 20.67 -23.77
CA ILE A 463 11.41 19.53 -23.75
C ILE A 463 10.34 19.79 -22.70
N THR A 464 9.08 19.78 -23.10
CA THR A 464 7.92 19.99 -22.21
C THR A 464 7.13 18.71 -22.12
N VAL A 465 6.80 18.30 -20.90
CA VAL A 465 5.78 17.29 -20.61
C VAL A 465 4.50 18.01 -20.18
N GLU A 466 3.37 17.53 -20.67
CA GLU A 466 2.04 18.05 -20.39
C GLU A 466 1.13 16.88 -20.05
N VAL A 467 0.33 17.02 -19.01
CA VAL A 467 -0.73 16.08 -18.62
C VAL A 467 -2.03 16.86 -18.61
N ASP A 468 -2.93 16.49 -19.51
CA ASP A 468 -4.27 17.08 -19.64
C ASP A 468 -5.29 15.97 -19.37
N ASP A 469 -6.00 16.08 -18.25
CA ASP A 469 -7.01 15.11 -17.82
C ASP A 469 -8.29 15.10 -18.67
N GLY A 470 -8.43 16.07 -19.60
CA GLY A 470 -9.63 16.23 -20.43
C GLY A 470 -10.88 16.71 -19.68
N MET A 471 -10.75 17.00 -18.39
CA MET A 471 -11.76 17.53 -17.46
C MET A 471 -11.44 18.96 -17.01
N GLY A 472 -10.37 19.54 -17.55
CA GLY A 472 -9.99 20.95 -17.36
C GLY A 472 -8.80 21.15 -16.43
N GLY A 473 -8.22 20.09 -15.89
CA GLY A 473 -6.93 20.12 -15.20
C GLY A 473 -5.79 19.86 -16.17
N VAL A 474 -4.81 20.77 -16.16
CA VAL A 474 -3.60 20.64 -16.98
C VAL A 474 -2.39 20.91 -16.11
N ALA A 475 -1.42 20.02 -16.15
CA ALA A 475 -0.13 20.17 -15.49
C ALA A 475 0.99 20.09 -16.53
N THR A 476 2.04 20.89 -16.33
CA THR A 476 3.19 20.92 -17.23
C THR A 476 4.49 21.04 -16.46
N ASP A 477 5.52 20.37 -16.94
CA ASP A 477 6.90 20.58 -16.51
C ASP A 477 7.85 20.56 -17.72
N SER A 478 9.08 21.05 -17.56
CA SER A 478 10.02 21.15 -18.66
C SER A 478 11.47 20.99 -18.25
N ILE A 479 12.26 20.42 -19.17
CA ILE A 479 13.71 20.28 -19.05
C ILE A 479 14.41 20.86 -20.26
N VAL A 480 15.65 21.28 -20.06
CA VAL A 480 16.49 21.83 -21.12
C VAL A 480 17.64 20.88 -21.41
N LEU A 481 17.71 20.39 -22.64
CA LEU A 481 18.71 19.46 -23.13
C LEU A 481 19.57 20.10 -24.21
N THR A 482 20.80 19.62 -24.38
CA THR A 482 21.66 20.07 -25.47
C THR A 482 22.10 18.89 -26.33
N VAL A 483 21.77 18.96 -27.62
CA VAL A 483 22.24 18.00 -28.63
C VAL A 483 23.45 18.61 -29.33
N LEU A 484 24.60 17.94 -29.23
CA LEU A 484 25.85 18.42 -29.83
C LEU A 484 25.80 18.31 -31.36
N GLU A 485 26.56 19.14 -32.08
CA GLU A 485 26.69 19.01 -33.54
C GLU A 485 27.48 17.76 -33.96
N ALA A 486 28.41 17.31 -33.11
CA ALA A 486 29.21 16.10 -33.30
C ALA A 486 29.60 15.51 -31.94
N PRO A 487 29.93 14.21 -31.86
CA PRO A 487 30.49 13.61 -30.65
C PRO A 487 31.75 14.36 -30.21
N LEU A 488 31.91 14.56 -28.89
CA LEU A 488 33.17 15.06 -28.35
C LEU A 488 34.30 14.07 -28.70
N ALA A 489 35.43 14.59 -29.19
CA ALA A 489 36.60 13.75 -29.45
C ALA A 489 37.01 13.05 -28.14
N PRO A 490 37.32 11.75 -28.15
CA PRO A 490 37.82 11.08 -26.95
C PRO A 490 39.10 11.78 -26.47
N PRO A 491 39.33 11.90 -25.15
CA PRO A 491 40.61 12.42 -24.65
C PRO A 491 41.74 11.54 -25.20
N ASP A 492 42.83 12.17 -25.66
CA ASP A 492 44.01 11.47 -26.16
C ASP A 492 44.48 10.43 -25.15
N VAL A 493 44.31 9.14 -25.47
CA VAL A 493 44.80 8.04 -24.64
C VAL A 493 46.27 7.80 -24.99
N PHE A 494 47.18 8.25 -24.13
CA PHE A 494 48.61 7.90 -24.23
C PHE A 494 48.83 6.50 -23.65
N LEU A 495 49.22 5.54 -24.50
CA LEU A 495 49.65 4.20 -24.06
C LEU A 495 50.99 4.29 -23.31
N PRO A 496 51.16 3.66 -22.13
CA PRO A 496 52.46 3.58 -21.48
C PRO A 496 53.40 2.69 -22.30
N MET A 497 54.55 3.25 -22.67
CA MET A 497 55.60 2.58 -23.43
C MET A 497 56.37 1.64 -22.50
N LEU A 498 56.19 0.32 -22.65
CA LEU A 498 56.98 -0.69 -21.95
C LEU A 498 58.33 -0.86 -22.67
N LEU A 499 59.38 -0.24 -22.14
CA LEU A 499 60.76 -0.54 -22.50
C LEU A 499 61.14 -1.88 -21.86
N ARG A 500 61.53 -2.86 -22.69
CA ARG A 500 62.10 -4.14 -22.25
C ARG A 500 63.58 -4.02 -21.95
#